data_AF-A0AA35S0L0-F1
#
_entry.id   AF-A0AA35S0L0-F1
#
_cell.length_a   1.000
_cell.length_b   1.000
_cell.length_c   1.000
_cell.angle_alpha   90.00
_cell.angle_beta   90.00
_cell.angle_gamma   90.00
#
_symmetry.space_group_name_H-M   'P 1'
#
loop_
_entity.id
_entity.type
_entity.pdbx_description
1 polymer ?
#
loop_
_entity_poly.entity_id
_entity_poly.type
_entity_poly.pdbx_seq_one_letter_code
_entity_poly.pdbx_strand_id
1 'polypeptide(L)'
;NSEYQCWRGKEDLSTFTDLLWSAAVTLSKLKECRSPLNKLLCLQETNAEVTKVYRRLHPERDSLMAYSHDEQGQLISSKLFSFVIVRSQQNVGCLSSEIRFISDFAGSVLHTEEYGYLLTELKGCYQQLSDLYVDEDEWI
;
A
#
# COMPACT_ATOMS: atom_id res chain seq x y z
N ASN A 1 -26.98 6.95 -19.06
CA ASN A 1 -26.34 5.67 -19.45
C ASN A 1 -25.05 5.86 -20.26
N SER A 2 -24.14 6.76 -19.86
CA SER A 2 -22.88 7.00 -20.59
C SER A 2 -21.62 6.98 -19.71
N GLU A 3 -21.68 6.49 -18.48
CA GLU A 3 -20.56 6.61 -17.51
C GLU A 3 -19.55 5.44 -17.52
N TYR A 4 -19.65 4.49 -18.46
CA TYR A 4 -18.75 3.32 -18.51
C TYR A 4 -17.92 3.21 -19.80
N GLN A 5 -17.54 4.33 -20.42
CA GLN A 5 -16.66 4.32 -21.60
C GLN A 5 -15.35 5.09 -21.39
N CYS A 6 -14.57 4.74 -20.35
CA CYS A 6 -13.24 5.36 -20.10
C CYS A 6 -12.03 4.42 -20.36
N TRP A 7 -12.21 3.12 -20.60
CA TRP A 7 -11.07 2.19 -20.76
C TRP A 7 -10.69 1.87 -22.21
N ARG A 8 -10.70 2.86 -23.12
CA ARG A 8 -10.24 2.70 -24.51
C ARG A 8 -8.81 3.22 -24.74
N GLY A 9 -7.91 2.99 -23.79
CA GLY A 9 -6.48 2.94 -24.06
C GLY A 9 -6.03 1.49 -23.95
N LYS A 10 -5.44 0.91 -25.00
CA LYS A 10 -4.72 -0.37 -24.91
C LYS A 10 -3.41 -0.17 -24.13
N GLU A 11 -3.49 0.35 -22.91
CA GLU A 11 -2.43 0.08 -21.95
C GLU A 11 -2.66 -1.34 -21.45
N ASP A 12 -1.64 -2.16 -21.62
CA ASP A 12 -1.73 -3.59 -21.35
C ASP A 12 -2.05 -3.77 -19.85
N LEU A 13 -3.21 -4.35 -19.55
CA LEU A 13 -3.61 -4.69 -18.18
C LEU A 13 -2.51 -5.46 -17.45
N SER A 14 -1.68 -6.19 -18.21
CA SER A 14 -0.46 -6.85 -17.74
C SER A 14 0.46 -5.90 -16.97
N THR A 15 0.66 -4.67 -17.46
CA THR A 15 1.62 -3.74 -16.87
C THR A 15 1.11 -3.17 -15.54
N PHE A 16 -0.21 -3.02 -15.37
CA PHE A 16 -0.80 -2.63 -14.09
C PHE A 16 -0.67 -3.75 -13.07
N THR A 17 -0.95 -4.99 -13.48
CA THR A 17 -0.77 -6.15 -12.61
C THR A 17 0.69 -6.38 -12.25
N ASP A 18 1.62 -6.11 -13.17
CA ASP A 18 3.06 -6.24 -12.93
C ASP A 18 3.55 -5.23 -11.90
N LEU A 19 3.06 -3.98 -11.94
CA LEU A 19 3.41 -2.96 -10.96
C LEU A 19 2.85 -3.28 -9.56
N LEU A 20 1.59 -3.74 -9.47
CA LEU A 20 1.00 -4.16 -8.20
C LEU A 20 1.66 -5.43 -7.64
N TRP A 21 2.05 -6.36 -8.52
CA TRP A 21 2.83 -7.54 -8.14
C TRP A 21 4.22 -7.14 -7.66
N SER A 22 4.90 -6.23 -8.36
CA SER A 22 6.19 -5.67 -7.95
C SER A 22 6.10 -5.03 -6.57
N ALA A 23 5.05 -4.23 -6.32
CA ALA A 23 4.79 -3.65 -5.01
C ALA A 23 4.60 -4.72 -3.93
N ALA A 24 3.82 -5.78 -4.20
CA ALA A 24 3.61 -6.89 -3.27
C ALA A 24 4.90 -7.67 -2.98
N VAL A 25 5.74 -7.91 -4.00
CA VAL A 25 7.06 -8.52 -3.83
C VAL A 25 7.98 -7.63 -3.01
N THR A 26 7.99 -6.31 -3.26
CA THR A 26 8.76 -5.35 -2.45
C THR A 26 8.32 -5.37 -1.00
N LEU A 27 7.02 -5.28 -0.73
CA LEU A 27 6.47 -5.38 0.63
C LEU A 27 6.79 -6.73 1.28
N SER A 28 6.89 -7.81 0.51
CA SER A 28 7.25 -9.12 1.06
C SER A 28 8.66 -9.19 1.64
N LYS A 29 9.57 -8.30 1.21
CA LYS A 29 10.94 -8.17 1.72
C LYS A 29 11.00 -7.50 3.10
N LEU A 30 9.90 -6.95 3.60
CA LEU A 30 9.84 -6.30 4.91
C LEU A 30 10.41 -7.20 6.02
N LYS A 31 10.14 -8.52 5.96
CA LYS A 31 10.67 -9.53 6.90
C LYS A 31 12.19 -9.74 6.82
N GLU A 32 12.78 -9.47 5.66
CA GLU A 32 14.22 -9.67 5.39
C GLU A 32 15.03 -8.47 5.90
N CYS A 33 14.40 -7.29 5.98
CA CYS A 33 15.00 -6.10 6.55
C CYS A 33 15.14 -6.25 8.08
N ARG A 34 16.35 -6.06 8.62
CA ARG A 34 16.60 -6.15 10.07
C ARG A 34 16.54 -4.82 10.82
N SER A 35 16.76 -3.70 10.14
CA SER A 35 16.70 -2.37 10.75
C SER A 35 15.32 -1.73 10.52
N PRO A 36 14.80 -0.95 11.48
CA PRO A 36 13.54 -0.24 11.31
C PRO A 36 13.60 0.75 10.14
N LEU A 37 14.76 1.38 9.92
CA LEU A 37 14.97 2.27 8.77
C LEU A 37 14.85 1.52 7.43
N ASN A 38 15.45 0.34 7.29
CA ASN A 38 15.35 -0.42 6.04
C ASN A 38 13.93 -0.92 5.79
N LYS A 39 13.17 -1.23 6.86
CA LYS A 39 11.74 -1.54 6.73
C LYS A 39 10.95 -0.32 6.25
N LEU A 40 11.24 0.88 6.75
CA LEU A 40 10.62 2.12 6.28
C LEU A 40 10.97 2.42 4.81
N LEU A 41 12.22 2.20 4.39
CA LEU A 41 12.62 2.33 2.99
C LEU A 41 11.88 1.32 2.09
N CYS A 42 11.71 0.08 2.54
CA CYS A 42 10.89 -0.92 1.85
C CYS A 42 9.43 -0.47 1.69
N LEU A 43 8.85 0.19 2.70
CA LEU A 43 7.51 0.78 2.59
C LEU A 43 7.46 1.96 1.62
N GLN A 44 8.49 2.81 1.61
CA GLN A 44 8.60 3.92 0.68
C GLN A 44 8.68 3.43 -0.78
N GLU A 45 9.51 2.42 -1.04
CA GLU A 45 9.60 1.78 -2.36
C GLU A 45 8.27 1.15 -2.78
N THR A 46 7.59 0.45 -1.86
CA THR A 46 6.26 -0.13 -2.10
C THR A 46 5.26 0.96 -2.50
N ASN A 47 5.21 2.06 -1.74
CA ASN A 47 4.30 3.17 -2.03
C ASN A 47 4.65 3.89 -3.35
N ALA A 48 5.93 3.96 -3.72
CA ALA A 48 6.34 4.52 -5.00
C ALA A 48 5.78 3.69 -6.17
N GLU A 49 5.80 2.36 -6.10
CA GLU A 49 5.19 1.49 -7.12
C GLU A 49 3.66 1.65 -7.17
N VAL A 50 2.98 1.72 -6.02
CA VAL A 50 1.54 1.98 -5.95
C VAL A 50 1.18 3.35 -6.53
N THR A 51 1.99 4.37 -6.26
CA THR A 51 1.80 5.72 -6.80
C THR A 51 1.93 5.74 -8.33
N LYS A 52 2.85 4.95 -8.91
CA LYS A 52 2.94 4.80 -10.37
C LYS A 52 1.66 4.20 -10.96
N VAL A 53 1.08 3.20 -10.29
CA VAL A 53 -0.20 2.60 -10.70
C VAL A 53 -1.30 3.64 -10.67
N TYR A 54 -1.43 4.38 -9.57
CA TYR A 54 -2.43 5.44 -9.42
C TYR A 54 -2.32 6.50 -10.53
N ARG A 55 -1.11 7.03 -10.79
CA ARG A 55 -0.89 8.05 -11.83
C ARG A 55 -1.26 7.57 -13.22
N ARG A 56 -1.08 6.28 -13.51
CA ARG A 56 -1.50 5.69 -14.79
C ARG A 56 -3.01 5.51 -14.89
N LEU A 57 -3.69 5.18 -13.79
CA LEU A 57 -5.15 5.09 -13.75
C LEU A 57 -5.82 6.47 -13.81
N HIS A 58 -5.11 7.50 -13.35
CA HIS A 58 -5.59 8.89 -13.25
C HIS A 58 -4.58 9.87 -13.84
N PRO A 59 -4.27 9.79 -15.15
CA PRO A 59 -3.29 10.68 -15.79
C PRO A 59 -3.70 12.16 -15.72
N GLU A 60 -5.00 12.44 -15.58
CA GLU A 60 -5.55 13.78 -15.36
C GLU A 60 -5.26 14.35 -13.96
N ARG A 61 -4.80 13.51 -13.02
CA ARG A 61 -4.50 13.87 -11.62
C ARG A 61 -3.00 13.83 -11.29
N ASP A 62 -2.13 13.94 -12.30
CA ASP A 62 -0.66 13.76 -12.19
C ASP A 62 0.09 14.80 -11.33
N SER A 63 -0.61 15.72 -10.66
CA SER A 63 0.02 16.58 -9.66
C SER A 63 0.21 15.82 -8.35
N LEU A 64 1.44 15.82 -7.81
CA LEU A 64 1.78 15.18 -6.53
C LEU A 64 0.84 15.59 -5.38
N MET A 65 0.35 16.84 -5.43
CA MET A 65 -0.58 17.44 -4.47
C MET A 65 -2.02 16.94 -4.58
N ALA A 66 -2.46 16.49 -5.77
CA ALA A 66 -3.80 15.94 -5.94
C ALA A 66 -3.96 14.58 -5.26
N TYR A 67 -2.88 13.80 -5.15
CA TYR A 67 -2.92 12.48 -4.52
C TYR A 67 -3.04 12.53 -2.99
N SER A 68 -2.30 13.45 -2.35
CA SER A 68 -2.22 13.56 -0.89
C SER A 68 -3.34 14.38 -0.25
N HIS A 69 -4.10 15.17 -1.02
CA HIS A 69 -5.15 16.05 -0.49
C HIS A 69 -6.56 15.79 -1.05
N ASP A 70 -6.70 14.98 -2.09
CA ASP A 70 -8.01 14.55 -2.60
C ASP A 70 -8.49 13.30 -1.86
N GLU A 71 -9.65 13.38 -1.22
CA GLU A 71 -10.28 12.24 -0.52
C GLU A 71 -10.45 11.04 -1.46
N GLN A 72 -10.75 11.27 -2.74
CA GLN A 72 -10.85 10.19 -3.72
C GLN A 72 -9.49 9.56 -4.02
N GLY A 73 -8.44 10.39 -4.15
CA GLY A 73 -7.08 9.93 -4.38
C GLY A 73 -6.55 9.08 -3.23
N GLN A 74 -6.77 9.53 -1.99
CA GLN A 74 -6.44 8.78 -0.78
C GLN A 74 -7.22 7.46 -0.70
N LEU A 75 -8.53 7.45 -0.97
CA LEU A 75 -9.33 6.23 -0.95
C LEU A 75 -8.86 5.19 -1.97
N ILE A 76 -8.51 5.62 -3.18
CA ILE A 76 -8.02 4.72 -4.23
C ILE A 76 -6.63 4.20 -3.84
N SER A 77 -5.74 5.06 -3.35
CA SER A 77 -4.43 4.65 -2.84
C SER A 77 -4.55 3.59 -1.76
N SER A 78 -5.39 3.83 -0.75
CA SER A 78 -5.62 2.92 0.37
C SER A 78 -6.14 1.55 -0.10
N LYS A 79 -7.02 1.53 -1.12
CA LYS A 79 -7.50 0.29 -1.76
C LYS A 79 -6.38 -0.45 -2.51
N LEU A 80 -5.56 0.26 -3.27
CA LEU A 80 -4.40 -0.34 -3.97
C LEU A 80 -3.38 -0.88 -2.96
N PHE A 81 -3.13 -0.16 -1.88
CA PHE A 81 -2.22 -0.56 -0.82
C PHE A 81 -2.74 -1.78 -0.04
N SER A 82 -4.04 -1.81 0.26
CA SER A 82 -4.72 -2.99 0.84
C SER A 82 -4.60 -4.22 -0.07
N PHE A 83 -4.79 -4.06 -1.39
CA PHE A 83 -4.55 -5.15 -2.34
C PHE A 83 -3.11 -5.67 -2.28
N VAL A 84 -2.14 -4.75 -2.27
CA VAL A 84 -0.71 -5.09 -2.14
C VAL A 84 -0.43 -5.84 -0.84
N ILE A 85 -1.02 -5.43 0.28
CA ILE A 85 -0.92 -6.13 1.57
C ILE A 85 -1.44 -7.56 1.43
N VAL A 86 -2.67 -7.76 0.96
CA VAL A 86 -3.26 -9.10 0.80
C VAL A 86 -2.38 -10.00 -0.07
N ARG A 87 -1.87 -9.47 -1.19
CA ARG A 87 -0.97 -10.23 -2.08
C ARG A 87 0.39 -10.52 -1.46
N SER A 88 0.90 -9.62 -0.61
CA SER A 88 2.18 -9.81 0.09
C SER A 88 2.09 -10.79 1.26
N GLN A 89 0.93 -10.95 1.89
CA GLN A 89 0.75 -11.78 3.10
C GLN A 89 1.04 -13.26 2.89
N GLN A 90 0.93 -13.77 1.66
CA GLN A 90 1.40 -15.12 1.34
C GLN A 90 2.90 -15.31 1.63
N ASN A 91 3.67 -14.22 1.73
CA ASN A 91 5.11 -14.23 1.98
C ASN A 91 5.55 -13.44 3.23
N VAL A 92 4.72 -12.56 3.80
CA VAL A 92 5.01 -11.84 5.06
C VAL A 92 4.40 -12.60 6.24
N GLY A 93 5.18 -13.48 6.86
CA GLY A 93 4.71 -14.41 7.90
C GLY A 93 4.17 -13.80 9.21
N CYS A 94 4.08 -12.48 9.36
CA CYS A 94 3.33 -11.77 10.42
C CYS A 94 3.46 -10.24 10.19
N LEU A 95 2.65 -9.64 9.32
CA LEU A 95 2.73 -8.20 9.06
C LEU A 95 2.49 -7.35 10.33
N SER A 96 1.66 -7.82 11.27
CA SER A 96 1.44 -7.18 12.57
C SER A 96 2.71 -7.06 13.40
N SER A 97 3.55 -8.09 13.45
CA SER A 97 4.81 -8.03 14.19
C SER A 97 5.79 -7.05 13.56
N GLU A 98 5.77 -6.93 12.24
CA GLU A 98 6.62 -5.99 11.52
C GLU A 98 6.19 -4.54 11.75
N ILE A 99 4.89 -4.26 11.67
CA ILE A 99 4.31 -2.95 12.01
C ILE A 99 4.69 -2.56 13.44
N ARG A 100 4.57 -3.50 14.39
CA ARG A 100 4.94 -3.27 15.80
C ARG A 100 6.43 -3.00 15.95
N PHE A 101 7.28 -3.80 15.33
CA PHE A 101 8.73 -3.61 15.36
C PHE A 101 9.13 -2.21 14.85
N ILE A 102 8.58 -1.76 13.73
CA ILE A 102 8.87 -0.41 13.22
C ILE A 102 8.40 0.64 14.22
N SER A 103 7.20 0.49 14.78
CA SER A 103 6.64 1.42 15.76
C SER A 103 7.50 1.56 17.02
N ASP A 104 8.03 0.44 17.50
CA ASP A 104 8.79 0.38 18.75
C ASP A 104 10.25 0.88 18.57
N PHE A 105 10.84 0.71 17.37
CA PHE A 105 12.28 0.91 17.16
C PHE A 105 12.67 2.02 16.17
N ALA A 106 11.76 2.58 15.37
CA ALA A 106 12.12 3.63 14.40
C ALA A 106 12.36 5.01 15.03
N GLY A 107 11.90 5.23 16.27
CA GLY A 107 12.15 6.45 17.03
C GLY A 107 11.70 7.73 16.32
N SER A 108 12.53 8.77 16.37
CA SER A 108 12.21 10.10 15.81
C SER A 108 12.10 10.13 14.29
N VAL A 109 12.56 9.09 13.57
CA VAL A 109 12.43 9.01 12.10
C VAL A 109 10.95 8.96 11.69
N LEU A 110 10.06 8.47 12.56
CA LEU A 110 8.61 8.49 12.32
C LEU A 110 7.99 9.88 12.43
N HIS A 111 8.72 10.87 12.98
CA HIS A 111 8.24 12.26 13.03
C HIS A 111 8.43 12.99 11.70
N THR A 112 9.13 12.39 10.72
CA THR A 112 9.11 12.93 9.35
C THR A 112 7.75 12.67 8.73
N GLU A 113 7.24 13.66 7.97
CA GLU A 113 5.91 13.59 7.37
C GLU A 113 5.74 12.33 6.50
N GLU A 114 6.76 11.96 5.74
CA GLU A 114 6.70 10.82 4.81
C GLU A 114 6.66 9.47 5.54
N TYR A 115 7.62 9.17 6.43
CA TYR A 115 7.67 7.85 7.07
C TYR A 115 6.57 7.64 8.09
N GLY A 116 6.19 8.69 8.82
CA GLY A 116 5.05 8.66 9.72
C GLY A 116 3.74 8.39 8.97
N TYR A 117 3.54 9.06 7.83
CA TYR A 117 2.39 8.83 6.96
C TYR A 117 2.34 7.39 6.44
N LEU A 118 3.44 6.91 5.84
CA LEU A 118 3.50 5.56 5.26
C LEU A 118 3.22 4.45 6.28
N LEU A 119 3.77 4.58 7.49
CA LEU A 119 3.49 3.62 8.57
C LEU A 119 2.03 3.71 9.03
N THR A 120 1.45 4.90 9.09
CA THR A 120 0.04 5.13 9.45
C THR A 120 -0.89 4.53 8.40
N GLU A 121 -0.60 4.72 7.12
CA GLU A 121 -1.36 4.14 6.00
C GLU A 121 -1.30 2.61 6.03
N LEU A 122 -0.11 2.03 6.22
CA LEU A 122 0.06 0.58 6.36
C LEU A 122 -0.76 0.03 7.54
N LYS A 123 -0.71 0.70 8.70
CA LYS A 123 -1.50 0.33 9.88
C LYS A 123 -3.00 0.38 9.60
N GLY A 124 -3.47 1.47 9.01
CA GLY A 124 -4.87 1.66 8.66
C GLY A 124 -5.38 0.57 7.72
N CYS A 125 -4.67 0.33 6.62
CA CYS A 125 -5.00 -0.73 5.67
C CYS A 125 -4.97 -2.11 6.31
N TYR A 126 -3.93 -2.42 7.10
CA TYR A 126 -3.81 -3.70 7.79
C TYR A 126 -4.96 -3.93 8.79
N GLN A 127 -5.34 -2.90 9.54
CA GLN A 127 -6.43 -2.99 10.50
C GLN A 127 -7.78 -3.15 9.81
N GLN A 128 -8.07 -2.37 8.76
CA GLN A 128 -9.28 -2.55 7.96
C GLN A 128 -9.40 -3.97 7.40
N LEU A 129 -8.30 -4.53 6.88
CA LEU A 129 -8.29 -5.92 6.41
C LEU A 129 -8.53 -6.90 7.56
N SER A 130 -7.88 -6.70 8.70
CA SER A 130 -8.03 -7.58 9.86
C SER A 130 -9.47 -7.57 10.38
N ASP A 131 -10.11 -6.40 10.47
CA ASP A 131 -11.51 -6.27 10.88
C ASP A 131 -12.47 -6.98 9.93
N LEU A 132 -12.16 -7.03 8.62
CA LEU A 132 -12.94 -7.79 7.63
C LEU A 132 -12.81 -9.31 7.77
N TYR A 133 -11.70 -9.81 8.33
CA TYR A 133 -11.48 -11.25 8.56
C TYR A 133 -11.93 -11.72 9.95
N VAL A 134 -12.19 -10.81 10.89
CA VAL A 134 -12.67 -11.15 12.25
C VAL A 134 -14.14 -11.61 12.28
N ASP A 135 -14.92 -11.36 11.22
CA ASP A 135 -16.29 -11.87 11.10
C ASP A 135 -16.38 -13.35 10.64
N GLU A 136 -15.27 -14.02 10.32
CA GLU A 136 -15.26 -15.44 9.91
C GLU A 136 -14.76 -16.42 11.00
N ASP A 137 -14.58 -15.99 12.26
CA ASP A 137 -14.27 -16.91 13.38
C ASP A 137 -15.49 -17.24 14.26
N GLU A 138 -16.68 -17.33 13.64
CA GLU A 138 -17.81 -18.14 14.11
C GLU A 138 -17.73 -19.61 13.61
N TRP A 139 -16.52 -20.15 13.44
CA TRP A 139 -16.33 -21.58 13.16
C TRP A 139 -15.66 -22.29 14.34
N ILE A 140 -16.55 -22.84 15.17
CA ILE A 140 -16.35 -23.93 16.15
C ILE A 140 -15.56 -25.10 15.52
#